data_AF-A0A5B0RP80-F1
#
_entry.id   AF-A0A5B0RP80-F1
#
_cell.length_a   1.000
_cell.length_b   1.000
_cell.length_c   1.000
_cell.angle_alpha   90.00
_cell.angle_beta   90.00
_cell.angle_gamma   90.00
#
_symmetry.space_group_name_H-M   'P 1'
#
loop_
_entity.id
_entity.type
_entity.pdbx_description
1 polymer ?
#
loop_
_entity_poly.entity_id
_entity_poly.type
_entity_poly.pdbx_seq_one_letter_code
_entity_poly.pdbx_strand_id
1 'polypeptide(L)'
;MDDSSSGQAKPDEPELGIELRRQADLIIQDFKRLRKNVNSWPTAVETEVSLEKLRPEKELLTRLDSSLLPQLRQQCADLSRLLRKGSDLKKDPASTLKLISDIQANLHLTLGQIMETLNEIFPGRIPEPYQTNDQHSNEFKIYRLYCFESSIRIDLKFHLEYLFQQSVYAIKNFKRSKNRHRCFMQFASSFTDEGIDSAIGFSKKSELSLI
;
A
#
# COMPACT_ATOMS: atom_id res chain seq x y z
N MET A 1 -41.95 -27.45 45.48
CA MET A 1 -42.60 -26.18 45.12
C MET A 1 -41.67 -25.08 45.59
N ASP A 2 -40.92 -24.34 44.78
CA ASP A 2 -40.70 -24.29 43.35
C ASP A 2 -39.26 -23.79 43.12
N ASP A 3 -38.59 -24.39 42.14
CA ASP A 3 -37.23 -24.07 41.71
C ASP A 3 -37.32 -23.02 40.59
N SER A 4 -37.07 -21.75 40.91
CA SER A 4 -37.02 -20.67 39.93
C SER A 4 -35.60 -20.47 39.43
N SER A 5 -35.18 -21.32 38.50
CA SER A 5 -33.97 -21.13 37.71
C SER A 5 -34.31 -20.25 36.50
N SER A 6 -34.07 -18.94 36.64
CA SER A 6 -34.16 -18.01 35.51
C SER A 6 -32.95 -18.21 34.60
N GLY A 7 -33.15 -18.97 33.52
CA GLY A 7 -32.22 -19.00 32.40
C GLY A 7 -32.15 -17.62 31.74
N GLN A 8 -31.16 -16.81 32.10
CA GLN A 8 -30.80 -15.64 31.31
C GLN A 8 -30.22 -16.11 29.97
N ALA A 9 -31.04 -16.02 28.93
CA ALA A 9 -30.58 -16.07 27.56
C ALA A 9 -29.52 -14.96 27.38
N LYS A 10 -28.30 -15.39 27.04
CA LYS A 10 -27.26 -14.49 26.52
C LYS A 10 -27.87 -13.73 25.34
N PRO A 11 -27.67 -12.42 25.21
CA PRO A 11 -28.13 -11.70 24.03
C PRO A 11 -27.36 -12.25 22.83
N ASP A 12 -28.11 -12.77 21.86
CA ASP A 12 -27.58 -13.28 20.60
C ASP A 12 -26.70 -12.21 19.96
N GLU A 13 -25.40 -12.50 19.90
CA GLU A 13 -24.47 -11.77 19.07
C GLU A 13 -25.01 -11.89 17.64
N PRO A 14 -25.23 -10.80 16.88
CA PRO A 14 -25.87 -10.90 15.58
C PRO A 14 -25.05 -11.85 14.71
N GLU A 15 -25.62 -13.00 14.37
CA GLU A 15 -24.99 -13.97 13.49
C GLU A 15 -24.68 -13.25 12.18
N LEU A 16 -23.39 -12.99 11.94
CA LEU A 16 -22.94 -12.40 10.70
C LEU A 16 -23.43 -13.27 9.54
N GLY A 17 -24.33 -12.73 8.72
CA GLY A 17 -24.99 -13.46 7.64
C GLY A 17 -24.01 -14.14 6.68
N ILE A 18 -24.42 -15.27 6.11
CA ILE A 18 -23.59 -16.11 5.22
C ILE A 18 -22.98 -15.28 4.09
N GLU A 19 -23.75 -14.37 3.48
CA GLU A 19 -23.27 -13.52 2.38
C GLU A 19 -22.17 -12.55 2.83
N LEU A 20 -22.32 -11.90 3.99
CA LEU A 20 -21.29 -11.01 4.53
C LEU A 20 -19.99 -11.77 4.85
N ARG A 21 -20.11 -13.02 5.33
CA ARG A 21 -18.94 -13.88 5.56
C ARG A 21 -18.23 -14.21 4.26
N ARG A 22 -18.99 -14.55 3.20
CA ARG A 22 -18.46 -14.84 1.87
C ARG A 22 -17.78 -13.62 1.26
N GLN A 23 -18.40 -12.45 1.31
CA GLN A 23 -17.83 -11.20 0.84
C GLN A 23 -16.52 -10.88 1.58
N ALA A 24 -16.51 -11.01 2.90
CA ALA A 24 -15.30 -10.83 3.71
C ALA A 24 -14.17 -11.82 3.33
N ASP A 25 -14.50 -13.07 2.97
CA ASP A 25 -13.51 -14.04 2.49
C ASP A 25 -12.90 -13.66 1.13
N LEU A 26 -13.72 -13.17 0.20
CA LEU A 26 -13.25 -12.68 -1.09
C LEU A 26 -12.28 -11.51 -0.90
N ILE A 27 -12.64 -10.54 -0.05
CA ILE A 27 -11.79 -9.39 0.27
C ILE A 27 -10.48 -9.84 0.93
N ILE A 28 -10.52 -10.80 1.86
CA ILE A 28 -9.31 -11.36 2.47
C ILE A 28 -8.41 -12.02 1.41
N GLN A 29 -9.00 -12.79 0.49
CA GLN A 29 -8.23 -13.42 -0.59
C GLN A 29 -7.60 -12.37 -1.49
N ASP A 30 -8.32 -11.30 -1.80
CA ASP A 30 -7.81 -10.26 -2.68
C ASP A 30 -6.69 -9.42 -2.04
N PHE A 31 -6.75 -9.12 -0.74
CA PHE A 31 -5.61 -8.50 -0.04
C PHE A 31 -4.36 -9.38 -0.06
N LYS A 32 -4.52 -10.71 0.00
CA LYS A 32 -3.37 -11.62 -0.17
C LYS A 32 -2.81 -11.55 -1.59
N ARG A 33 -3.63 -11.32 -2.61
CA ARG A 33 -3.19 -11.12 -4.00
C ARG A 33 -2.45 -9.79 -4.16
N LEU A 34 -3.00 -8.69 -3.64
CA LEU A 34 -2.32 -7.38 -3.59
C LEU A 34 -0.95 -7.50 -2.92
N ARG A 35 -0.88 -8.17 -1.77
CA ARG A 35 0.38 -8.43 -1.07
C ARG A 35 1.36 -9.24 -1.93
N LYS A 36 0.89 -10.30 -2.60
CA LYS A 36 1.74 -11.09 -3.50
C LYS A 36 2.23 -10.25 -4.69
N ASN A 37 1.40 -9.37 -5.22
CA ASN A 37 1.76 -8.47 -6.32
C ASN A 37 2.88 -7.51 -5.90
N VAL A 38 2.73 -6.77 -4.79
CA VAL A 38 3.79 -5.86 -4.32
C VAL A 38 5.08 -6.62 -3.97
N ASN A 39 4.97 -7.84 -3.43
CA ASN A 39 6.14 -8.66 -3.13
C ASN A 39 6.90 -9.11 -4.39
N SER A 40 6.20 -9.24 -5.52
CA SER A 40 6.80 -9.55 -6.83
C SER A 40 7.43 -8.35 -7.52
N TRP A 41 7.33 -7.14 -6.96
CA TRP A 41 8.04 -5.99 -7.49
C TRP A 41 9.55 -6.28 -7.47
N PRO A 42 10.24 -6.10 -8.61
CA PRO A 42 11.68 -6.31 -8.73
C PRO A 42 12.39 -5.46 -7.69
N THR A 43 13.11 -6.10 -6.79
CA THR A 43 13.97 -5.42 -5.81
C THR A 43 15.39 -5.21 -6.35
N ALA A 44 15.77 -5.96 -7.40
CA ALA A 44 17.02 -5.82 -8.14
C ALA A 44 16.91 -6.58 -9.48
N VAL A 45 17.27 -5.92 -10.59
CA VAL A 45 17.55 -6.60 -11.87
C VAL A 45 19.06 -6.86 -11.91
N GLU A 46 19.48 -8.06 -12.33
CA GLU A 46 20.90 -8.48 -12.30
C GLU A 46 21.82 -7.69 -13.23
N THR A 47 21.26 -6.88 -14.14
CA THR A 47 22.03 -6.11 -15.11
C THR A 47 21.98 -4.62 -14.77
N GLU A 48 23.15 -4.05 -14.50
CA GLU A 48 23.32 -2.60 -14.36
C GLU A 48 22.96 -1.91 -15.67
N VAL A 49 22.15 -0.86 -15.56
CA VAL A 49 21.74 -0.06 -16.71
C VAL A 49 22.75 1.06 -16.91
N SER A 50 23.28 1.18 -18.13
CA SER A 50 24.06 2.37 -18.53
C SER A 50 23.22 3.61 -18.33
N LEU A 51 23.81 4.67 -17.78
CA LEU A 51 23.14 5.95 -17.51
C LEU A 51 22.43 6.52 -18.73
N GLU A 52 22.95 6.25 -19.93
CA GLU A 52 22.39 6.64 -21.23
C GLU A 52 21.04 6.00 -21.55
N LYS A 53 20.69 4.91 -20.86
CA LYS A 53 19.42 4.19 -21.01
C LYS A 53 18.38 4.61 -19.97
N LEU A 54 18.77 5.38 -18.96
CA LEU A 54 17.81 5.98 -18.04
C LEU A 54 17.00 7.01 -18.82
N ARG A 55 15.67 6.87 -18.78
CA ARG A 55 14.74 7.83 -19.38
C ARG A 55 13.85 8.41 -18.30
N PRO A 56 14.38 9.24 -17.39
CA PRO A 56 13.58 10.04 -16.48
C PRO A 56 12.87 11.13 -17.29
N GLU A 57 11.98 10.73 -18.19
CA GLU A 57 11.11 11.64 -18.90
C GLU A 57 10.31 12.38 -17.85
N LYS A 58 10.41 13.72 -17.90
CA LYS A 58 9.78 14.60 -16.91
C LYS A 58 8.30 14.29 -16.74
N GLU A 59 7.62 13.86 -17.80
CA GLU A 59 6.21 13.46 -17.80
C GLU A 59 5.96 12.21 -16.94
N LEU A 60 6.82 11.18 -17.02
CA LEU A 60 6.68 9.95 -16.23
C LEU A 60 6.96 10.21 -14.74
N LEU A 61 7.97 11.02 -14.42
CA LEU A 61 8.22 11.45 -13.05
C LEU A 61 7.06 12.30 -12.49
N THR A 62 6.55 13.24 -13.28
CA THR A 62 5.38 14.06 -12.92
C THR A 62 4.14 13.19 -12.71
N ARG A 63 3.95 12.16 -13.55
CA ARG A 63 2.84 11.21 -13.41
C ARG A 63 2.94 10.44 -12.09
N LEU A 64 4.14 9.99 -11.70
CA LEU A 64 4.34 9.32 -10.42
C LEU A 64 4.07 10.27 -9.25
N ASP A 65 4.70 11.45 -9.23
CA ASP A 65 4.71 12.32 -8.05
C ASP A 65 3.43 13.13 -7.84
N SER A 66 2.72 13.46 -8.92
CA SER A 66 1.59 14.40 -8.89
C SER A 66 0.25 13.70 -9.11
N SER A 67 0.26 12.44 -9.56
CA SER A 67 -0.97 11.66 -9.79
C SER A 67 -0.95 10.33 -9.05
N LEU A 68 -0.05 9.40 -9.41
CA LEU A 68 -0.14 8.01 -8.95
C LEU A 68 0.14 7.86 -7.45
N LEU A 69 1.21 8.48 -6.94
CA LEU A 69 1.56 8.42 -5.53
C LEU A 69 0.52 9.13 -4.62
N PRO A 70 0.03 10.34 -4.95
CA PRO A 70 -1.09 10.95 -4.24
C PRO A 70 -2.38 10.11 -4.26
N GLN A 71 -2.70 9.48 -5.40
CA GLN A 71 -3.86 8.60 -5.52
C GLN A 71 -3.72 7.36 -4.62
N LEU A 72 -2.55 6.73 -4.62
CA LEU A 72 -2.24 5.61 -3.73
C LEU A 72 -2.38 6.01 -2.25
N ARG A 73 -1.88 7.19 -1.87
CA ARG A 73 -2.04 7.74 -0.52
C ARG A 73 -3.51 7.79 -0.11
N GLN A 74 -4.34 8.38 -0.96
CA GLN A 74 -5.77 8.51 -0.67
C GLN A 74 -6.45 7.15 -0.50
N GLN A 75 -6.15 6.20 -1.39
CA GLN A 75 -6.69 4.83 -1.31
C GLN A 75 -6.28 4.12 -0.02
N CYS A 76 -5.00 4.24 0.40
CA CYS A 76 -4.48 3.68 1.64
C CYS A 76 -5.11 4.34 2.88
N ALA A 77 -5.27 5.66 2.87
CA ALA A 77 -5.89 6.41 3.95
C ALA A 77 -7.38 6.05 4.12
N ASP A 78 -8.13 5.95 3.02
CA ASP A 78 -9.53 5.53 3.03
C ASP A 78 -9.68 4.09 3.55
N LEU A 79 -8.81 3.18 3.10
CA LEU A 79 -8.77 1.81 3.59
C LEU A 79 -8.49 1.76 5.09
N SER A 80 -7.51 2.53 5.57
CA SER A 80 -7.17 2.62 7.00
C SER A 80 -8.35 3.13 7.82
N ARG A 81 -9.07 4.15 7.33
CA ARG A 81 -10.27 4.68 7.99
C ARG A 81 -11.37 3.62 8.12
N LEU A 82 -11.66 2.89 7.04
CA LEU A 82 -12.72 1.86 7.03
C LEU A 82 -12.39 0.64 7.89
N LEU A 83 -11.10 0.34 8.10
CA LEU A 83 -10.65 -0.85 8.85
C LEU A 83 -10.15 -0.56 10.27
N ARG A 84 -10.13 0.71 10.70
CA ARG A 84 -9.74 1.10 12.05
C ARG A 84 -10.65 0.49 13.12
N LYS A 85 -10.16 0.34 14.34
CA LYS A 85 -10.98 -0.07 15.50
C LYS A 85 -12.17 0.88 15.67
N GLY A 86 -13.38 0.31 15.76
CA GLY A 86 -14.62 1.09 15.89
C GLY A 86 -15.10 1.73 14.59
N SER A 87 -14.58 1.30 13.44
CA SER A 87 -14.96 1.80 12.12
C SER A 87 -16.39 1.42 11.73
N ASP A 88 -16.80 2.01 10.61
CA ASP A 88 -18.09 1.81 9.96
C ASP A 88 -18.33 0.34 9.55
N LEU A 89 -17.27 -0.47 9.45
CA LEU A 89 -17.38 -1.92 9.21
C LEU A 89 -18.25 -2.63 10.25
N LYS A 90 -18.33 -2.11 11.49
CA LYS A 90 -19.25 -2.64 12.51
C LYS A 90 -20.66 -2.06 12.43
N LYS A 91 -20.82 -0.85 11.88
CA LYS A 91 -22.10 -0.13 11.84
C LYS A 91 -22.92 -0.52 10.63
N ASP A 92 -22.30 -0.52 9.46
CA ASP A 92 -22.88 -0.95 8.19
C ASP A 92 -21.88 -1.86 7.46
N PRO A 93 -21.87 -3.16 7.79
CA PRO A 93 -20.90 -4.09 7.23
C PRO A 93 -21.04 -4.28 5.72
N ALA A 94 -22.27 -4.32 5.19
CA ALA A 94 -22.50 -4.61 3.78
C ALA A 94 -21.93 -3.49 2.90
N SER A 95 -22.29 -2.24 3.20
CA SER A 95 -21.78 -1.08 2.46
C SER A 95 -20.28 -0.91 2.65
N THR A 96 -19.76 -1.12 3.86
CA THR A 96 -18.32 -0.98 4.12
C THR A 96 -17.49 -2.03 3.38
N LEU A 97 -17.92 -3.30 3.36
CA LEU A 97 -17.22 -4.35 2.62
C LEU A 97 -17.26 -4.08 1.10
N LYS A 98 -18.35 -3.51 0.59
CA LYS A 98 -18.43 -3.07 -0.81
C LYS A 98 -17.40 -1.97 -1.10
N LEU A 99 -17.34 -0.92 -0.29
CA LEU A 99 -16.35 0.15 -0.43
C LEU A 99 -14.91 -0.37 -0.35
N ILE A 100 -14.63 -1.32 0.55
CA ILE A 100 -13.31 -1.95 0.62
C ILE A 100 -12.99 -2.70 -0.68
N SER A 101 -13.96 -3.40 -1.26
CA SER A 101 -13.79 -4.11 -2.54
C SER A 101 -13.50 -3.13 -3.68
N ASP A 102 -14.18 -1.99 -3.72
CA ASP A 102 -13.95 -0.93 -4.71
C ASP A 102 -12.55 -0.33 -4.55
N ILE A 103 -12.10 -0.10 -3.31
CA ILE A 103 -10.72 0.34 -3.02
C ILE A 103 -9.70 -0.71 -3.46
N GLN A 104 -9.96 -2.00 -3.24
CA GLN A 104 -9.07 -3.08 -3.71
C GLN A 104 -8.89 -3.08 -5.22
N ALA A 105 -9.99 -2.97 -5.97
CA ALA A 105 -9.94 -2.88 -7.43
C ALA A 105 -9.10 -1.68 -7.89
N ASN A 106 -9.31 -0.52 -7.26
CA ASN A 106 -8.54 0.69 -7.56
C ASN A 106 -7.05 0.55 -7.17
N LEU A 107 -6.74 -0.14 -6.07
CA LEU A 107 -5.36 -0.41 -5.66
C LEU A 107 -4.62 -1.28 -6.68
N HIS A 108 -5.24 -2.34 -7.21
CA HIS A 108 -4.62 -3.16 -8.26
C HIS A 108 -4.25 -2.31 -9.49
N LEU A 109 -5.15 -1.42 -9.91
CA LEU A 109 -4.91 -0.52 -11.04
C LEU A 109 -3.78 0.47 -10.75
N THR A 110 -3.84 1.20 -9.64
CA THR A 110 -2.81 2.20 -9.27
C THR A 110 -1.43 1.55 -9.13
N LEU A 111 -1.35 0.40 -8.45
CA LEU A 111 -0.07 -0.30 -8.24
C LEU A 111 0.50 -0.84 -9.55
N GLY A 112 -0.34 -1.34 -10.44
CA GLY A 112 0.06 -1.73 -11.80
C GLY A 112 0.66 -0.56 -12.57
N GLN A 113 -0.01 0.58 -12.56
CA GLN A 113 0.45 1.80 -13.25
C GLN A 113 1.75 2.36 -12.66
N ILE A 114 1.91 2.35 -11.33
CA ILE A 114 3.16 2.73 -10.67
C ILE A 114 4.30 1.82 -11.14
N MET A 115 4.06 0.51 -11.12
CA MET A 115 5.05 -0.50 -11.48
C MET A 115 5.46 -0.41 -12.96
N GLU A 116 4.51 -0.22 -13.86
CA GLU A 116 4.75 0.05 -15.29
C GLU A 116 5.58 1.32 -15.49
N THR A 117 5.15 2.43 -14.88
CA THR A 117 5.85 3.72 -14.99
C THR A 117 7.28 3.63 -14.44
N LEU A 118 7.50 2.91 -13.33
CA LEU A 118 8.84 2.69 -12.79
C LEU A 118 9.72 1.84 -13.72
N ASN A 119 9.17 0.84 -14.39
CA ASN A 119 9.93 0.02 -15.34
C ASN A 119 10.29 0.80 -16.61
N GLU A 120 9.45 1.76 -17.02
CA GLU A 120 9.76 2.66 -18.13
C GLU A 120 10.89 3.64 -17.79
N ILE A 121 10.86 4.21 -16.58
CA ILE A 121 11.92 5.12 -16.10
C ILE A 121 13.22 4.35 -15.82
N PHE A 122 13.09 3.19 -15.18
CA PHE A 122 14.19 2.35 -14.70
C PHE A 122 14.09 0.95 -15.32
N PRO A 123 14.59 0.77 -16.56
CA PRO A 123 14.55 -0.53 -17.24
C PRO A 123 15.46 -1.60 -16.62
N GLY A 124 16.16 -1.27 -15.53
CA GLY A 124 17.05 -2.16 -14.79
C GLY A 124 17.76 -1.41 -13.65
N ARG A 125 18.82 -2.01 -13.08
CA ARG A 125 19.43 -1.51 -11.82
C ARG A 125 20.18 -0.20 -12.04
N ILE A 126 19.87 0.79 -11.20
CA ILE A 126 20.69 1.99 -11.05
C ILE A 126 21.94 1.60 -10.25
N PRO A 127 23.16 1.86 -10.75
CA PRO A 127 24.38 1.61 -10.01
C PRO A 127 24.34 2.30 -8.65
N GLU A 128 24.86 1.64 -7.61
CA GLU A 128 25.00 2.28 -6.31
C GLU A 128 25.97 3.47 -6.44
N PRO A 129 25.58 4.67 -6.01
CA PRO A 129 26.41 5.86 -6.17
C PRO A 129 27.68 5.77 -5.32
N TYR A 130 28.86 5.93 -5.93
CA TYR A 130 30.13 6.10 -5.22
C TYR A 130 30.22 7.52 -4.65
N GLN A 131 30.67 7.66 -3.41
CA GLN A 131 30.57 8.93 -2.64
C GLN A 131 31.65 9.98 -2.96
N THR A 132 32.59 9.72 -3.89
CA THR A 132 33.87 10.44 -3.92
C THR A 132 34.26 11.14 -5.23
N ASN A 133 33.44 11.20 -6.28
CA ASN A 133 33.88 11.82 -7.54
C ASN A 133 32.83 12.76 -8.17
N ASP A 134 32.61 13.91 -7.55
CA ASP A 134 31.63 14.91 -7.99
C ASP A 134 32.02 15.72 -9.23
N GLN A 135 32.97 15.23 -10.05
CA GLN A 135 33.31 15.83 -11.34
C GLN A 135 32.10 15.81 -12.29
N HIS A 136 31.26 16.87 -12.20
CA HIS A 136 30.15 17.26 -13.08
C HIS A 136 28.69 16.96 -12.65
N SER A 137 28.36 16.87 -11.36
CA SER A 137 26.97 16.78 -10.84
C SER A 137 26.15 15.54 -11.27
N ASN A 138 26.71 14.62 -12.07
CA ASN A 138 26.04 13.40 -12.51
C ASN A 138 25.90 12.37 -11.39
N GLU A 139 26.91 12.21 -10.51
CA GLU A 139 26.82 11.30 -9.36
C GLU A 139 25.67 11.65 -8.41
N PHE A 140 25.40 12.94 -8.21
CA PHE A 140 24.32 13.39 -7.35
C PHE A 140 22.93 13.17 -7.99
N LYS A 141 22.82 13.25 -9.31
CA LYS A 141 21.60 12.86 -10.04
C LYS A 141 21.34 11.35 -9.95
N ILE A 142 22.38 10.54 -10.12
CA ILE A 142 22.32 9.08 -9.99
C ILE A 142 21.91 8.70 -8.57
N TYR A 143 22.54 9.32 -7.56
CA TYR A 143 22.19 9.12 -6.17
C TYR A 143 20.71 9.41 -5.92
N ARG A 144 20.16 10.49 -6.47
CA ARG A 144 18.74 10.82 -6.30
C ARG A 144 17.81 9.84 -7.01
N LEU A 145 18.12 9.45 -8.24
CA LEU A 145 17.34 8.44 -8.95
C LEU A 145 17.38 7.09 -8.21
N TYR A 146 18.54 6.71 -7.69
CA TYR A 146 18.74 5.53 -6.84
C TYR A 146 17.88 5.60 -5.57
N CYS A 147 17.92 6.71 -4.83
CA CYS A 147 17.09 6.90 -3.64
C CYS A 147 15.60 6.93 -3.98
N PHE A 148 15.20 7.56 -5.08
CA PHE A 148 13.81 7.59 -5.55
C PHE A 148 13.31 6.18 -5.86
N GLU A 149 14.04 5.42 -6.67
CA GLU A 149 13.70 4.03 -6.98
C GLU A 149 13.61 3.20 -5.70
N SER A 150 14.61 3.29 -4.83
CA SER A 150 14.66 2.54 -3.57
C SER A 150 13.49 2.86 -2.65
N SER A 151 13.12 4.14 -2.53
CA SER A 151 11.99 4.57 -1.70
C SER A 151 10.66 3.94 -2.13
N ILE A 152 10.50 3.61 -3.42
CA ILE A 152 9.28 2.97 -3.92
C ILE A 152 9.41 1.44 -3.90
N ARG A 153 10.47 0.89 -4.51
CA ARG A 153 10.63 -0.56 -4.69
C ARG A 153 10.99 -1.30 -3.39
N ILE A 154 11.52 -0.61 -2.39
CA ILE A 154 11.93 -1.19 -1.12
C ILE A 154 11.02 -0.68 0.01
N ASP A 155 11.05 0.62 0.29
CA ASP A 155 10.40 1.16 1.49
C ASP A 155 8.87 1.13 1.37
N LEU A 156 8.32 1.75 0.31
CA LEU A 156 6.87 1.76 0.08
C LEU A 156 6.31 0.35 -0.11
N LYS A 157 7.04 -0.53 -0.81
CA LYS A 157 6.71 -1.96 -0.91
C LYS A 157 6.51 -2.61 0.46
N PHE A 158 7.45 -2.42 1.38
CA PHE A 158 7.37 -2.97 2.74
C PHE A 158 6.17 -2.42 3.52
N HIS A 159 5.90 -1.12 3.40
CA HIS A 159 4.76 -0.47 4.06
C HIS A 159 3.42 -0.97 3.50
N LEU A 160 3.30 -1.14 2.18
CA LEU A 160 2.11 -1.69 1.53
C LEU A 160 1.87 -3.15 1.93
N GLU A 161 2.92 -3.99 1.95
CA GLU A 161 2.82 -5.37 2.44
C GLU A 161 2.25 -5.40 3.86
N TYR A 162 2.80 -4.55 4.75
CA TYR A 162 2.33 -4.45 6.12
C TYR A 162 0.88 -3.99 6.20
N LEU A 163 0.48 -2.96 5.44
CA LEU A 163 -0.89 -2.46 5.38
C LEU A 163 -1.88 -3.53 4.93
N PHE A 164 -1.58 -4.28 3.87
CA PHE A 164 -2.45 -5.36 3.39
C PHE A 164 -2.53 -6.51 4.39
N GLN A 165 -1.44 -6.81 5.09
CA GLN A 165 -1.46 -7.78 6.16
C GLN A 165 -2.35 -7.32 7.33
N GLN A 166 -2.26 -6.07 7.76
CA GLN A 166 -3.15 -5.51 8.79
C GLN A 166 -4.62 -5.52 8.34
N SER A 167 -4.87 -5.27 7.05
CA SER A 167 -6.22 -5.29 6.48
C SER A 167 -6.85 -6.70 6.57
N VAL A 168 -6.08 -7.74 6.24
CA VAL A 168 -6.50 -9.14 6.42
C VAL A 168 -6.81 -9.44 7.89
N TYR A 169 -6.00 -8.95 8.82
CA TYR A 169 -6.26 -9.13 10.25
C TYR A 169 -7.54 -8.42 10.70
N ALA A 170 -7.77 -7.19 10.23
CA ALA A 170 -8.98 -6.42 10.54
C ALA A 170 -10.26 -7.19 10.15
N ILE A 171 -10.30 -7.70 8.92
CA ILE A 171 -11.48 -8.39 8.39
C ILE A 171 -11.66 -9.76 9.04
N LYS A 172 -10.57 -10.51 9.29
CA LYS A 172 -10.65 -11.77 10.05
C LYS A 172 -11.20 -11.58 11.46
N ASN A 173 -10.85 -10.47 12.11
CA ASN A 173 -11.36 -10.15 13.44
C ASN A 173 -12.84 -9.78 13.40
N PHE A 174 -13.24 -8.98 12.41
CA PHE A 174 -14.65 -8.69 12.12
C PHE A 174 -15.47 -9.98 11.95
N LYS A 175 -15.02 -10.93 11.13
CA LYS A 175 -15.72 -12.22 10.92
C LYS A 175 -15.88 -13.09 12.18
N ARG A 176 -15.00 -12.91 13.17
CA ARG A 176 -14.96 -13.70 14.40
C ARG A 176 -15.64 -12.98 15.58
N SER A 177 -16.23 -11.81 15.33
CA SER A 177 -16.78 -10.91 16.37
C SER A 177 -15.79 -10.60 17.51
N LYS A 178 -14.48 -10.74 17.27
CA LYS A 178 -13.47 -10.55 18.31
C LYS A 178 -13.28 -9.06 18.59
N ASN A 179 -13.66 -8.62 19.78
CA ASN A 179 -13.50 -7.22 20.22
C ASN A 179 -12.09 -6.89 20.75
N ARG A 180 -11.16 -7.86 20.76
CA ARG A 180 -9.97 -7.84 21.64
C ARG A 180 -8.60 -7.61 21.00
N HIS A 181 -8.45 -7.18 19.74
CA HIS A 181 -7.11 -6.97 19.18
C HIS A 181 -6.90 -5.54 18.63
N ARG A 182 -5.73 -4.97 18.94
CA ARG A 182 -5.24 -3.72 18.35
C ARG A 182 -5.00 -3.99 16.87
N CYS A 183 -5.85 -3.42 16.02
CA CYS A 183 -5.57 -3.37 14.60
C CYS A 183 -4.73 -2.11 14.36
N PHE A 184 -3.50 -2.28 13.85
CA PHE A 184 -2.53 -1.19 13.71
C PHE A 184 -2.69 -0.45 12.37
N MET A 185 -3.92 -0.37 11.83
CA MET A 185 -4.20 0.29 10.54
C MET A 185 -3.69 1.74 10.49
N GLN A 186 -3.81 2.47 11.59
CA GLN A 186 -3.31 3.85 11.66
C GLN A 186 -1.79 3.92 11.48
N PHE A 187 -1.03 3.09 12.20
CA PHE A 187 0.41 3.01 12.04
C PHE A 187 0.81 2.56 10.63
N ALA A 188 0.14 1.54 10.09
CA ALA A 188 0.41 1.07 8.73
C ALA A 188 0.16 2.17 7.67
N SER A 189 -0.88 2.98 7.85
CA SER A 189 -1.16 4.13 6.99
C SER A 189 -0.08 5.19 7.11
N SER A 190 0.33 5.55 8.34
CA SER A 190 1.39 6.56 8.56
C SER A 190 2.71 6.16 7.92
N PHE A 191 3.13 4.90 8.05
CA PHE A 191 4.33 4.42 7.36
C PHE A 191 4.19 4.50 5.82
N THR A 192 3.01 4.16 5.30
CA THR A 192 2.75 4.28 3.85
C THR A 192 2.86 5.75 3.40
N ASP A 193 2.32 6.69 4.17
CA ASP A 193 2.41 8.12 3.88
C ASP A 193 3.85 8.61 3.90
N GLU A 194 4.65 8.21 4.89
CA GLU A 194 6.09 8.51 5.00
C GLU A 194 6.89 7.99 3.80
N GLY A 195 6.60 6.74 3.36
CA GLY A 195 7.23 6.17 2.17
C GLY A 195 6.89 6.96 0.89
N ILE A 196 5.65 7.42 0.78
CA ILE A 196 5.21 8.26 -0.34
C ILE A 196 5.86 9.65 -0.27
N ASP A 197 5.94 10.28 0.90
CA ASP A 197 6.60 11.58 1.08
C ASP A 197 8.09 11.51 0.73
N SER A 198 8.76 10.42 1.14
CA SER A 198 10.15 10.16 0.77
C SER A 198 10.32 10.10 -0.75
N ALA A 199 9.50 9.32 -1.44
CA ALA A 199 9.52 9.20 -2.89
C ALA A 199 9.27 10.54 -3.60
N ILE A 200 8.22 11.27 -3.19
CA ILE A 200 7.91 12.59 -3.76
C ILE A 200 9.06 13.58 -3.49
N GLY A 201 9.67 13.52 -2.31
CA GLY A 201 10.81 14.35 -1.93
C GLY A 201 12.04 14.16 -2.82
N PHE A 202 12.31 12.93 -3.27
CA PHE A 202 13.38 12.68 -4.24
C PHE A 202 13.00 13.08 -5.68
N SER A 203 11.72 12.99 -6.06
CA SER A 203 11.22 13.39 -7.39
C SER A 203 11.19 14.91 -7.63
N LYS A 204 10.85 15.71 -6.62
CA LYS A 204 10.60 17.15 -6.79
C LYS A 204 11.83 18.04 -6.75
N LYS A 205 13.01 17.52 -6.45
CA LYS A 205 14.21 18.38 -6.36
C LYS A 205 14.72 18.72 -7.76
N SER A 206 14.98 20.02 -7.98
CA SER A 206 15.21 20.73 -9.26
C SER A 206 16.28 20.19 -10.23
N GLU A 207 16.96 19.10 -9.90
CA GLU A 207 18.08 18.56 -10.70
C GLU A 207 17.68 17.33 -11.53
N LEU A 208 16.43 16.88 -11.44
CA LEU A 208 15.84 15.84 -12.31
C LEU A 208 15.28 16.41 -13.62
N SER A 209 15.04 17.72 -13.70
CA SER A 209 14.75 18.40 -14.95
C SER A 209 16.06 18.84 -15.58
N LEU A 210 16.54 18.13 -16.61
CA LEU A 210 17.41 18.59 -17.72
C LEU A 210 18.07 17.37 -18.37
N ILE A 211 17.46 16.91 -19.46
CA ILE A 211 18.16 16.40 -20.65
C ILE A 211 17.83 17.39 -21.76
#